data_AF-B6IFX4-F1
#
_entry.id   AF-B6IFX4-F1
#
_cell.length_a   1.000
_cell.length_b   1.000
_cell.length_c   1.000
_cell.angle_alpha   90.00
_cell.angle_beta   90.00
_cell.angle_gamma   90.00
#
_symmetry.space_group_name_H-M   'P 1'
#
loop_
_entity.id
_entity.type
_entity.pdbx_description
1 polymer ?
#
loop_
_entity_poly.entity_id
_entity_poly.type
_entity_poly.pdbx_seq_one_letter_code
_entity_poly.pdbx_strand_id
1 'polypeptide(L)'
;MVAPALGRTLETNLGENLRNILEYVDFMNIRSFEYWKFSSIASAPLYSKTGPNVNGTISYYIIKSGGVEKLIPGIEFSGTFLNDVDSKESQEQRVKVFWKNLEKEIWKGSISSWDLESQTPYIREEQKYLSVENVKSLSKKMEYSNGQNLGGLAIWSLEMDDDKNTLLGAVSSCGYNQ
;
A
#
# COMPACT_ATOMS: atom_id res chain seq x y z
N MET A 1 0.39 14.58 -2.37
CA MET A 1 0.00 13.18 -2.61
C MET A 1 -1.47 13.17 -3.03
N VAL A 2 -1.85 12.48 -4.09
CA VAL A 2 -3.25 12.32 -4.52
C VAL A 2 -3.86 11.09 -3.85
N ALA A 3 -5.16 11.14 -3.55
CA ALA A 3 -5.87 10.06 -2.86
C ALA A 3 -5.98 8.79 -3.74
N PRO A 4 -6.20 7.59 -3.15
CA PRO A 4 -6.44 6.40 -3.94
C PRO A 4 -7.65 6.58 -4.87
N ALA A 5 -7.51 6.19 -6.12
CA ALA A 5 -8.60 6.24 -7.09
C ALA A 5 -9.45 4.97 -6.98
N LEU A 6 -10.63 5.10 -6.36
CA LEU A 6 -11.56 3.99 -6.13
C LEU A 6 -12.50 3.73 -7.34
N GLY A 7 -12.01 3.95 -8.55
CA GLY A 7 -12.76 3.70 -9.81
C GLY A 7 -13.94 4.63 -10.11
N ARG A 8 -14.24 5.62 -9.25
CA ARG A 8 -15.44 6.49 -9.39
C ARG A 8 -15.32 7.63 -10.41
N THR A 9 -14.24 7.68 -11.18
CA THR A 9 -13.79 8.92 -11.82
C THR A 9 -13.46 8.73 -13.31
N LEU A 10 -13.80 7.56 -13.87
CA LEU A 10 -13.44 7.13 -15.22
C LEU A 10 -14.08 7.96 -16.35
N GLU A 11 -15.16 8.71 -16.11
CA GLU A 11 -15.87 9.48 -17.16
C GLU A 11 -16.21 10.91 -16.70
N THR A 12 -15.33 11.50 -15.89
CA THR A 12 -15.57 12.83 -15.29
C THR A 12 -14.46 13.81 -15.67
N ASN A 13 -14.76 15.11 -15.57
CA ASN A 13 -13.78 16.21 -15.71
C ASN A 13 -12.52 16.01 -14.83
N LEU A 14 -12.61 15.18 -13.79
CA LEU A 14 -11.47 14.84 -12.94
C LEU A 14 -10.37 14.09 -13.70
N GLY A 15 -10.72 13.21 -14.64
CA GLY A 15 -9.74 12.49 -15.46
C GLY A 15 -8.98 13.43 -16.42
N GLU A 16 -9.70 14.36 -17.04
CA GLU A 16 -9.10 15.39 -17.90
C GLU A 16 -8.21 16.34 -17.10
N ASN A 17 -8.69 16.83 -15.95
CA ASN A 17 -7.91 17.67 -15.05
C ASN A 17 -6.65 16.97 -14.53
N LEU A 18 -6.72 15.65 -14.31
CA LEU A 18 -5.57 14.85 -13.92
C LEU A 18 -4.51 14.75 -15.02
N ARG A 19 -4.92 14.68 -16.30
CA ARG A 19 -3.98 14.75 -17.41
C ARG A 19 -3.36 16.14 -17.51
N ASN A 20 -4.17 17.18 -17.39
CA ASN A 20 -3.70 18.57 -17.50
C ASN A 20 -2.68 18.94 -16.42
N ILE A 21 -2.88 18.52 -15.17
CA ILE A 21 -1.92 18.85 -14.10
C ILE A 21 -0.53 18.23 -14.36
N LEU A 22 -0.45 17.09 -15.06
CA LEU A 22 0.82 16.44 -15.42
C LEU A 22 1.65 17.25 -16.43
N GLU A 23 1.08 18.25 -17.10
CA GLU A 23 1.84 19.18 -17.93
C GLU A 23 2.66 20.17 -17.09
N TYR A 24 2.24 20.42 -15.83
CA TYR A 24 2.81 21.47 -14.97
C TYR A 24 3.66 20.92 -13.81
N VAL A 25 3.60 19.62 -13.54
CA VAL A 25 4.36 18.99 -12.45
C VAL A 25 5.43 18.04 -13.01
N ASP A 26 6.54 17.91 -12.28
CA ASP A 26 7.57 16.92 -12.59
C ASP A 26 7.05 15.50 -12.36
N PHE A 27 6.33 15.31 -11.25
CA PHE A 27 5.79 14.01 -10.85
C PHE A 27 4.61 14.14 -9.89
N MET A 28 3.88 13.05 -9.71
CA MET A 28 2.70 12.96 -8.87
C MET A 28 2.81 11.77 -7.91
N ASN A 29 2.86 12.07 -6.60
CA ASN A 29 2.81 11.04 -5.56
C ASN A 29 1.39 10.52 -5.39
N ILE A 30 1.18 9.24 -5.65
CA ILE A 30 -0.11 8.54 -5.54
C ILE A 30 -0.17 7.82 -4.21
N ARG A 31 -1.18 8.10 -3.39
CA ARG A 31 -1.42 7.35 -2.16
C ARG A 31 -2.02 6.00 -2.52
N SER A 32 -1.18 4.96 -2.58
CA SER A 32 -1.58 3.57 -2.81
C SER A 32 -1.49 2.73 -1.53
N PHE A 33 -2.04 3.24 -0.44
CA PHE A 33 -2.00 2.62 0.88
C PHE A 33 -3.13 3.16 1.78
N GLU A 34 -3.29 2.62 3.00
CA GLU A 34 -4.41 2.89 3.91
C GLU A 34 -5.82 2.57 3.34
N TYR A 35 -5.92 1.51 2.53
CA TYR A 35 -7.20 1.01 1.97
C TYR A 35 -8.16 0.44 3.01
N TRP A 36 -7.68 0.20 4.24
CA TRP A 36 -8.51 -0.18 5.37
C TRP A 36 -9.54 0.86 5.75
N LYS A 37 -9.35 2.12 5.33
CA LYS A 37 -10.34 3.20 5.45
C LYS A 37 -11.56 3.02 4.55
N PHE A 38 -11.56 2.04 3.65
CA PHE A 38 -12.66 1.79 2.71
C PHE A 38 -13.27 0.41 2.89
N SER A 39 -12.45 -0.65 2.82
CA SER A 39 -12.96 -2.02 2.97
C SER A 39 -11.90 -3.10 3.16
N SER A 40 -10.62 -2.81 2.91
CA SER A 40 -9.56 -3.82 3.01
C SER A 40 -9.19 -4.13 4.47
N ILE A 41 -8.79 -5.37 4.76
CA ILE A 41 -8.09 -5.64 6.03
C ILE A 41 -6.65 -5.21 5.93
N ALA A 42 -5.90 -5.69 4.94
CA ALA A 42 -4.54 -5.21 4.70
C ALA A 42 -4.55 -3.71 4.39
N SER A 43 -3.56 -2.98 4.90
CA SER A 43 -3.49 -1.53 4.68
C SER A 43 -3.18 -1.19 3.22
N ALA A 44 -2.31 -1.97 2.58
CA ALA A 44 -1.90 -1.75 1.19
C ALA A 44 -1.88 -3.08 0.39
N PRO A 45 -3.03 -3.75 0.18
CA PRO A 45 -3.05 -4.98 -0.61
C PRO A 45 -2.57 -4.70 -2.04
N LEU A 46 -1.66 -5.52 -2.56
CA LEU A 46 -1.18 -5.39 -3.93
C LEU A 46 -2.32 -5.66 -4.93
N TYR A 47 -3.09 -6.72 -4.69
CA TYR A 47 -4.31 -7.06 -5.43
C TYR A 47 -5.50 -7.31 -4.50
N SER A 48 -6.71 -7.16 -5.03
CA SER A 48 -7.94 -7.59 -4.38
C SER A 48 -9.05 -7.76 -5.44
N LYS A 49 -9.89 -8.78 -5.27
CA LYS A 49 -11.06 -9.09 -6.12
C LYS A 49 -12.29 -8.27 -5.73
N THR A 50 -12.41 -7.93 -4.46
CA THR A 50 -13.64 -7.35 -3.88
C THR A 50 -13.43 -5.96 -3.31
N GLY A 51 -12.18 -5.52 -3.13
CA GLY A 51 -11.83 -4.25 -2.51
C GLY A 51 -10.81 -3.43 -3.30
N PRO A 52 -10.59 -2.19 -2.88
CA PRO A 52 -9.56 -1.35 -3.48
C PRO A 52 -8.18 -1.87 -3.12
N ASN A 53 -7.25 -1.70 -4.05
CA ASN A 53 -5.89 -2.23 -3.95
C ASN A 53 -4.92 -1.35 -4.74
N VAL A 54 -3.62 -1.59 -4.50
CA VAL A 54 -2.52 -0.88 -5.17
C VAL A 54 -2.67 -1.01 -6.68
N ASN A 55 -2.82 -2.23 -7.20
CA ASN A 55 -2.90 -2.46 -8.64
C ASN A 55 -4.04 -1.69 -9.29
N GLY A 56 -5.26 -1.78 -8.75
CA GLY A 56 -6.41 -1.05 -9.29
C GLY A 56 -6.23 0.48 -9.26
N THR A 57 -5.61 1.00 -8.19
CA THR A 57 -5.30 2.44 -8.08
C THR A 57 -4.29 2.86 -9.13
N ILE A 58 -3.17 2.14 -9.25
CA ILE A 58 -2.12 2.48 -10.20
C ILE A 58 -2.59 2.30 -11.65
N SER A 59 -3.29 1.21 -11.98
CA SER A 59 -3.89 1.02 -13.30
C SER A 59 -4.84 2.16 -13.68
N TYR A 60 -5.64 2.66 -12.73
CA TYR A 60 -6.47 3.85 -12.98
C TYR A 60 -5.63 5.07 -13.36
N TYR A 61 -4.56 5.36 -12.60
CA TYR A 61 -3.72 6.52 -12.87
C TYR A 61 -3.00 6.39 -14.22
N ILE A 62 -2.49 5.21 -14.56
CA ILE A 62 -1.86 4.93 -15.87
C ILE A 62 -2.83 5.24 -17.02
N ILE A 63 -4.09 4.76 -16.92
CA ILE A 63 -5.10 4.98 -17.96
C ILE A 63 -5.43 6.47 -18.11
N LYS A 64 -5.42 7.24 -17.01
CA LYS A 64 -5.82 8.65 -17.03
C LYS A 64 -4.70 9.64 -17.32
N SER A 65 -3.48 9.34 -16.91
CA SER A 65 -2.32 10.15 -17.25
C SER A 65 -1.92 10.02 -18.72
N GLY A 66 -2.12 8.83 -19.32
CA GLY A 66 -1.58 8.52 -20.65
C GLY A 66 -0.05 8.32 -20.67
N GLY A 67 0.58 8.20 -19.48
CA GLY A 67 2.02 8.02 -19.28
C GLY A 67 2.33 7.50 -17.87
N VAL A 68 3.48 6.87 -17.67
CA VAL A 68 3.84 6.18 -16.41
C VAL A 68 4.99 6.86 -15.67
N GLU A 69 5.79 7.63 -16.40
CA GLU A 69 7.04 8.24 -15.98
C GLU A 69 6.89 9.32 -14.90
N LYS A 70 5.71 9.92 -14.78
CA LYS A 70 5.40 10.91 -13.74
C LYS A 70 4.63 10.33 -12.55
N LEU A 71 4.31 9.04 -12.58
CA LEU A 71 3.48 8.40 -11.55
C LEU A 71 4.36 7.78 -10.46
N ILE A 72 4.23 8.27 -9.23
CA ILE A 72 5.05 7.88 -8.09
C ILE A 72 4.15 7.15 -7.07
N PRO A 73 4.01 5.81 -7.12
CA PRO A 73 3.27 5.05 -6.14
C PRO A 73 3.81 5.26 -4.72
N GLY A 74 2.89 5.33 -3.76
CA GLY A 74 3.18 5.39 -2.34
C GLY A 74 3.19 4.02 -1.69
N ILE A 75 4.20 3.74 -0.88
CA ILE A 75 4.23 2.61 0.04
C ILE A 75 4.24 3.11 1.48
N GLU A 76 3.92 2.23 2.42
CA GLU A 76 3.98 2.55 3.84
C GLU A 76 4.73 1.51 4.67
N PHE A 77 5.27 1.91 5.82
CA PHE A 77 5.99 1.03 6.75
C PHE A 77 5.11 0.68 7.95
N SER A 78 3.86 0.32 7.67
CA SER A 78 2.87 0.04 8.68
C SER A 78 1.85 -0.98 8.19
N GLY A 79 0.89 -1.29 9.04
CA GLY A 79 -0.31 -2.01 8.67
C GLY A 79 -1.42 -1.75 9.65
N THR A 80 -2.25 -2.75 9.87
CA THR A 80 -3.51 -2.64 10.59
C THR A 80 -3.70 -3.82 11.52
N PHE A 81 -4.14 -3.52 12.73
CA PHE A 81 -4.66 -4.47 13.67
C PHE A 81 -6.17 -4.29 13.80
N LEU A 82 -6.88 -5.40 13.89
CA LEU A 82 -8.31 -5.46 14.15
C LEU A 82 -8.56 -6.38 15.33
N ASN A 83 -9.26 -5.87 16.34
CA ASN A 83 -9.84 -6.66 17.41
C ASN A 83 -11.28 -6.97 17.04
N ASP A 84 -11.71 -8.22 17.24
CA ASP A 84 -13.06 -8.71 16.91
C ASP A 84 -13.41 -8.64 15.40
N VAL A 85 -12.87 -9.57 14.62
CA VAL A 85 -13.14 -9.72 13.17
C VAL A 85 -14.59 -10.09 12.82
N ASP A 86 -15.36 -10.61 13.76
CA ASP A 86 -16.71 -11.13 13.52
C ASP A 86 -17.80 -10.07 13.81
N SER A 87 -17.46 -8.99 14.52
CA SER A 87 -18.35 -7.87 14.76
C SER A 87 -18.62 -7.03 13.49
N LYS A 88 -19.87 -6.56 13.34
CA LYS A 88 -20.25 -5.62 12.26
C LYS A 88 -19.66 -4.21 12.44
N GLU A 89 -19.18 -3.89 13.64
CA GLU A 89 -18.51 -2.63 14.00
C GLU A 89 -16.99 -2.67 13.74
N SER A 90 -16.47 -3.80 13.25
CA SER A 90 -15.03 -4.06 13.04
C SER A 90 -14.31 -3.04 12.14
N GLN A 91 -14.98 -2.31 11.26
CA GLN A 91 -14.31 -1.28 10.45
C GLN A 91 -13.85 -0.08 11.29
N GLU A 92 -14.57 0.28 12.34
CA GLU A 92 -14.26 1.45 13.20
C GLU A 92 -13.18 1.15 14.24
N GLN A 93 -12.92 -0.14 14.52
CA GLN A 93 -11.95 -0.58 15.52
C GLN A 93 -10.55 -0.88 14.95
N ARG A 94 -10.31 -0.60 13.67
CA ARG A 94 -9.00 -0.82 13.05
C ARG A 94 -7.98 0.20 13.55
N VAL A 95 -6.85 -0.30 14.03
CA VAL A 95 -5.74 0.52 14.53
C VAL A 95 -4.53 0.37 13.61
N LYS A 96 -3.86 1.49 13.30
CA LYS A 96 -2.62 1.47 12.52
C LYS A 96 -1.46 0.96 13.39
N VAL A 97 -0.66 0.04 12.85
CA VAL A 97 0.49 -0.57 13.53
C VAL A 97 1.76 -0.28 12.74
N PHE A 98 2.72 0.41 13.34
CA PHE A 98 4.02 0.69 12.69
C PHE A 98 4.92 -0.54 12.76
N TRP A 99 5.74 -0.76 11.72
CA TRP A 99 6.65 -1.91 11.64
C TRP A 99 7.55 -2.02 12.87
N LYS A 100 8.13 -0.92 13.33
CA LYS A 100 8.98 -0.88 14.53
C LYS A 100 8.33 -1.34 15.82
N ASN A 101 6.99 -1.31 15.90
CA ASN A 101 6.27 -1.71 17.09
C ASN A 101 5.95 -3.21 17.11
N LEU A 102 6.19 -3.94 16.01
CA LEU A 102 5.86 -5.37 15.94
C LEU A 102 6.68 -6.25 16.89
N GLU A 103 7.90 -5.85 17.24
CA GLU A 103 8.72 -6.56 18.23
C GLU A 103 8.22 -6.36 19.66
N LYS A 104 7.70 -5.16 19.95
CA LYS A 104 7.21 -4.79 21.29
C LYS A 104 5.88 -5.47 21.64
N GLU A 105 5.12 -5.81 20.60
CA GLU A 105 3.77 -6.33 20.72
C GLU A 105 3.70 -7.88 20.61
N ILE A 106 4.83 -8.60 20.70
CA ILE A 106 4.93 -10.08 20.63
C ILE A 106 4.64 -10.67 19.22
N TRP A 107 4.10 -9.87 18.29
CA TRP A 107 3.64 -10.36 16.99
C TRP A 107 4.74 -10.69 15.96
N LYS A 108 5.93 -10.06 15.99
CA LYS A 108 6.93 -10.25 14.90
C LYS A 108 7.36 -11.71 14.72
N GLY A 109 7.45 -12.48 15.81
CA GLY A 109 7.75 -13.92 15.78
C GLY A 109 6.59 -14.82 15.36
N SER A 110 5.37 -14.28 15.37
CA SER A 110 4.12 -15.01 15.07
C SER A 110 3.60 -14.77 13.65
N ILE A 111 4.28 -13.96 12.84
CA ILE A 111 3.93 -13.79 11.42
C ILE A 111 4.26 -15.09 10.67
N SER A 112 3.29 -16.01 10.62
CA SER A 112 3.41 -17.30 9.94
C SER A 112 2.62 -17.37 8.65
N SER A 113 1.65 -16.48 8.45
CA SER A 113 0.66 -16.60 7.37
C SER A 113 0.88 -15.55 6.29
N TRP A 114 0.60 -15.95 5.05
CA TRP A 114 0.75 -15.13 3.86
C TRP A 114 -0.54 -15.13 3.07
N ASP A 115 -1.08 -13.95 2.78
CA ASP A 115 -2.26 -13.83 1.94
C ASP A 115 -1.83 -13.72 0.47
N LEU A 116 -2.21 -14.74 -0.31
CA LEU A 116 -1.82 -14.86 -1.72
C LEU A 116 -2.45 -13.79 -2.62
N GLU A 117 -3.58 -13.21 -2.22
CA GLU A 117 -4.27 -12.20 -3.03
C GLU A 117 -3.65 -10.82 -2.82
N SER A 118 -3.66 -10.34 -1.58
CA SER A 118 -3.09 -9.05 -1.19
C SER A 118 -1.57 -9.02 -1.26
N GLN A 119 -0.90 -10.18 -1.28
CA GLN A 119 0.55 -10.29 -1.21
C GLN A 119 1.11 -9.60 0.05
N THR A 120 0.40 -9.78 1.17
CA THR A 120 0.80 -9.25 2.49
C THR A 120 0.85 -10.38 3.51
N PRO A 121 1.74 -10.29 4.52
CA PRO A 121 1.68 -11.17 5.66
C PRO A 121 0.48 -10.82 6.55
N TYR A 122 0.02 -11.82 7.31
CA TYR A 122 -0.97 -11.60 8.35
C TYR A 122 -0.79 -12.57 9.53
N ILE A 123 -1.45 -12.22 10.63
CA ILE A 123 -1.67 -13.08 11.79
C ILE A 123 -3.17 -13.08 12.05
N ARG A 124 -3.74 -14.27 12.28
CA ARG A 124 -5.12 -14.44 12.70
C ARG A 124 -5.15 -15.37 13.90
N GLU A 125 -5.57 -14.84 15.04
CA GLU A 125 -5.71 -15.58 16.29
C GLU A 125 -7.07 -15.26 16.90
N GLU A 126 -7.91 -16.28 17.08
CA GLU A 126 -9.30 -16.11 17.53
C GLU A 126 -10.02 -15.03 16.69
N GLN A 127 -10.40 -13.93 17.33
CA GLN A 127 -11.07 -12.80 16.69
C GLN A 127 -10.13 -11.63 16.38
N LYS A 128 -8.81 -11.80 16.50
CA LYS A 128 -7.81 -10.78 16.19
C LYS A 128 -7.22 -11.00 14.81
N TYR A 129 -6.98 -9.91 14.10
CA TYR A 129 -6.31 -9.94 12.80
C TYR A 129 -5.30 -8.81 12.66
N LEU A 130 -4.06 -9.16 12.36
CA LEU A 130 -3.00 -8.22 12.03
C LEU A 130 -2.58 -8.44 10.59
N SER A 131 -2.47 -7.37 9.80
CA SER A 131 -1.76 -7.39 8.52
C SER A 131 -0.82 -6.21 8.47
N VAL A 132 0.43 -6.45 8.07
CA VAL A 132 1.50 -5.44 8.06
C VAL A 132 2.34 -5.55 6.81
N GLU A 133 3.02 -4.47 6.45
CA GLU A 133 4.13 -4.60 5.51
C GLU A 133 5.30 -5.35 6.15
N ASN A 134 6.01 -6.14 5.34
CA ASN A 134 7.30 -6.72 5.68
C ASN A 134 8.24 -6.66 4.47
N VAL A 135 9.46 -7.18 4.63
CA VAL A 135 10.45 -7.26 3.55
C VAL A 135 9.85 -7.86 2.28
N LYS A 136 9.15 -9.00 2.39
CA LYS A 136 8.58 -9.71 1.23
C LYS A 136 7.46 -8.93 0.53
N SER A 137 6.55 -8.31 1.27
CA SER A 137 5.44 -7.54 0.67
C SER A 137 5.94 -6.27 -0.02
N LEU A 138 6.93 -5.60 0.58
CA LEU A 138 7.57 -4.44 -0.03
C LEU A 138 8.37 -4.82 -1.27
N SER A 139 9.16 -5.91 -1.24
CA SER A 139 9.87 -6.39 -2.43
C SER A 139 8.91 -6.68 -3.59
N LYS A 140 7.75 -7.30 -3.32
CA LYS A 140 6.73 -7.55 -4.35
C LYS A 140 6.11 -6.28 -4.92
N LYS A 141 5.95 -5.23 -4.11
CA LYS A 141 5.49 -3.92 -4.58
C LYS A 141 6.55 -3.20 -5.39
N MET A 142 7.83 -3.35 -5.02
CA MET A 142 8.94 -2.85 -5.83
C MET A 142 9.00 -3.57 -7.17
N GLU A 143 8.91 -4.90 -7.20
CA GLU A 143 8.81 -5.69 -8.44
C GLU A 143 7.62 -5.23 -9.30
N TYR A 144 6.45 -5.03 -8.70
CA TYR A 144 5.28 -4.51 -9.39
C TYR A 144 5.56 -3.13 -9.99
N SER A 145 6.04 -2.17 -9.19
CA SER A 145 6.29 -0.80 -9.64
C SER A 145 7.35 -0.72 -10.74
N ASN A 146 8.42 -1.53 -10.63
CA ASN A 146 9.43 -1.69 -11.66
C ASN A 146 8.84 -2.29 -12.94
N GLY A 147 8.04 -3.36 -12.81
CA GLY A 147 7.39 -4.02 -13.95
C GLY A 147 6.36 -3.16 -14.68
N GLN A 148 5.79 -2.15 -14.01
CA GLN A 148 4.92 -1.13 -14.61
C GLN A 148 5.69 0.08 -15.18
N ASN A 149 7.02 0.14 -15.03
CA ASN A 149 7.87 1.26 -15.42
C ASN A 149 7.44 2.60 -14.80
N LEU A 150 6.99 2.58 -13.54
CA LEU A 150 6.56 3.79 -12.83
C LEU A 150 7.75 4.71 -12.52
N GLY A 151 7.51 6.01 -12.46
CA GLY A 151 8.57 7.03 -12.33
C GLY A 151 9.39 7.01 -11.04
N GLY A 152 9.01 6.22 -10.05
CA GLY A 152 9.72 6.11 -8.78
C GLY A 152 8.83 5.63 -7.64
N LEU A 153 9.18 6.03 -6.41
CA LEU A 153 8.48 5.60 -5.21
C LEU A 153 8.40 6.72 -4.16
N ALA A 154 7.26 6.81 -3.46
CA ALA A 154 7.10 7.62 -2.26
C ALA A 154 6.94 6.72 -1.02
N ILE A 155 7.55 7.08 0.09
CA ILE A 155 7.51 6.29 1.34
C ILE A 155 6.77 7.07 2.43
N TRP A 156 5.81 6.42 3.10
CA TRP A 156 5.07 6.96 4.24
C TRP A 156 5.09 6.02 5.46
N SER A 157 5.86 6.28 6.50
CA SER A 157 6.96 7.22 6.57
C SER A 157 8.17 6.52 7.18
N LEU A 158 9.35 7.11 7.03
CA LEU A 158 10.61 6.50 7.47
C LEU A 158 10.60 6.22 8.98
N GLU A 159 9.93 7.05 9.78
CA GLU A 159 9.87 6.90 11.24
C GLU A 159 9.05 5.68 11.68
N MET A 160 8.35 5.00 10.78
CA MET A 160 7.60 3.78 11.10
C MET A 160 8.48 2.52 10.97
N ASP A 161 9.66 2.62 10.34
CA ASP A 161 10.64 1.53 10.28
C ASP A 161 11.37 1.32 11.61
N ASP A 162 11.98 0.15 11.77
CA ASP A 162 12.79 -0.18 12.95
C ASP A 162 14.18 0.46 12.88
N ASP A 163 14.90 0.48 14.02
CA ASP A 163 16.22 1.11 14.13
C ASP A 163 17.29 0.48 13.21
N LYS A 164 16.97 -0.68 12.59
CA LYS A 164 17.81 -1.38 11.63
C LYS A 164 17.51 -0.98 10.18
N ASN A 165 16.54 -0.09 9.95
CA ASN A 165 16.05 0.29 8.63
C ASN A 165 15.64 -0.94 7.79
N THR A 166 14.97 -1.92 8.42
CA THR A 166 14.67 -3.20 7.77
C THR A 166 13.83 -3.04 6.50
N LEU A 167 12.78 -2.22 6.56
CA LEU A 167 11.87 -2.02 5.42
C LEU A 167 12.48 -1.07 4.38
N LEU A 168 13.17 -0.02 4.81
CA LEU A 168 13.93 0.85 3.90
C LEU A 168 15.03 0.09 3.17
N GLY A 169 15.73 -0.81 3.87
CA GLY A 169 16.71 -1.74 3.30
C GLY A 169 16.10 -2.60 2.21
N ALA A 170 14.93 -3.21 2.48
CA ALA A 170 14.21 -4.00 1.47
C ALA A 170 13.92 -3.18 0.21
N VAL A 171 13.36 -1.97 0.36
CA VAL A 171 13.01 -1.08 -0.75
C VAL A 171 14.24 -0.65 -1.55
N SER A 172 15.33 -0.27 -0.88
CA SER A 172 16.57 0.18 -1.54
C SER A 172 17.33 -0.94 -2.25
N SER A 173 17.18 -2.19 -1.80
CA SER A 173 17.85 -3.36 -2.39
C SER A 173 17.17 -3.90 -3.66
N CYS A 174 15.88 -3.60 -3.86
CA CYS A 174 15.11 -4.01 -5.03
C CYS A 174 15.21 -3.02 -6.20
N GLY A 175 16.34 -2.31 -6.30
CA GLY A 175 16.51 -1.09 -7.09
C GLY A 175 15.88 -1.12 -8.49
N TYR A 176 15.24 -0.01 -8.85
CA TYR A 176 14.96 0.36 -10.24
C TYR A 176 16.28 0.24 -11.02
N ASN A 177 16.30 -0.59 -12.06
CA ASN A 177 17.49 -0.76 -12.89
C ASN A 177 18.01 0.63 -13.30
N GLN A 178 19.24 0.95 -12.89
CA GLN A 178 20.04 2.03 -13.46
C GLN A 178 20.42 1.68 -14.90
#